data_AF-A0A2E2VFP8-F1
#
_entry.id   AF-A0A2E2VFP8-F1
#
_cell.length_a   1.000
_cell.length_b   1.000
_cell.length_c   1.000
_cell.angle_alpha   90.00
_cell.angle_beta   90.00
_cell.angle_gamma   90.00
#
_symmetry.space_group_name_H-M   'P 1'
#
loop_
_entity.id
_entity.type
_entity.pdbx_description
1 polymer ?
#
loop_
_entity_poly.entity_id
_entity_poly.type
_entity_poly.pdbx_seq_one_letter_code
_entity_poly.pdbx_strand_id
1 'polypeptide(L)'
;MECKVALEATQGDMDKAVLVLREKGFSQAAKRSGRETNEGAVQAYIHTGSRVGAIVELGCETDFVARTEEFQALAHDIAMQVAAMAPAYLDESEKKADDDRPAAQVCLLNQPFIKGGSSVAEVVQEMAAKVGENVRVVRFSRLALGE
;
A
#
# COMPACT_ATOMS: atom_id res chain seq x y z
N MET A 1 22.21 1.49 11.52
CA MET A 1 23.43 1.98 10.84
C MET A 1 23.20 2.34 9.36
N GLU A 2 22.00 2.16 8.79
CA GLU A 2 21.80 2.34 7.34
C GLU A 2 21.94 3.78 6.86
N CYS A 3 21.50 4.76 7.65
CA CYS A 3 21.67 6.19 7.32
C CYS A 3 23.14 6.59 7.18
N LYS A 4 24.02 6.07 8.05
CA LYS A 4 25.46 6.32 7.95
C LYS A 4 26.03 5.75 6.65
N VAL A 5 25.70 4.49 6.33
CA VAL A 5 26.17 3.83 5.11
C VAL A 5 25.68 4.57 3.86
N ALA A 6 24.42 5.01 3.84
CA ALA A 6 23.89 5.77 2.71
C ALA A 6 24.61 7.11 2.54
N LEU A 7 24.83 7.85 3.63
CA LEU A 7 25.57 9.13 3.59
C LEU A 7 27.04 8.95 3.18
N GLU A 8 27.71 7.89 3.65
CA GLU A 8 29.08 7.59 3.22
C GLU A 8 29.13 7.25 1.72
N ALA A 9 28.17 6.46 1.22
CA ALA A 9 28.08 6.10 -0.19
C ALA A 9 27.77 7.29 -1.11
N THR A 10 27.05 8.30 -0.60
CA THR A 10 26.70 9.51 -1.36
C THR A 10 27.56 10.73 -1.02
N GLN A 11 28.65 10.53 -0.28
CA GLN A 11 29.59 11.59 0.13
C GLN A 11 28.88 12.75 0.86
N GLY A 12 27.87 12.44 1.66
CA GLY A 12 27.08 13.40 2.43
C GLY A 12 25.96 14.09 1.66
N ASP A 13 25.73 13.75 0.38
CA ASP A 13 24.60 14.24 -0.40
C ASP A 13 23.30 13.62 0.15
N MET A 14 22.50 14.45 0.82
CA MET A 14 21.27 14.06 1.51
C MET A 14 20.19 13.58 0.53
N ASP A 15 20.02 14.25 -0.61
CA ASP A 15 18.98 13.91 -1.57
C ASP A 15 19.28 12.55 -2.21
N LYS A 16 20.55 12.32 -2.57
CA LYS A 16 20.98 11.00 -3.05
C LYS A 16 20.90 9.94 -1.95
N ALA A 17 21.23 10.28 -0.70
CA ALA A 17 21.16 9.31 0.40
C ALA A 17 19.73 8.83 0.64
N VAL A 18 18.74 9.72 0.53
CA VAL A 18 17.31 9.37 0.62
C VAL A 18 16.92 8.40 -0.48
N LEU A 19 17.36 8.64 -1.73
CA LEU A 19 17.09 7.72 -2.85
C LEU A 19 17.70 6.33 -2.61
N VAL A 20 18.96 6.27 -2.16
CA VAL A 20 19.65 5.01 -1.83
C VAL A 20 18.91 4.26 -0.72
N LEU A 21 18.44 4.97 0.32
CA LEU A 21 17.67 4.36 1.40
C LEU A 21 16.31 3.85 0.92
N ARG A 22 15.63 4.57 0.02
CA ARG A 22 14.35 4.15 -0.56
C ARG A 22 14.50 2.86 -1.37
N GLU A 23 15.47 2.81 -2.29
CA GLU A 23 15.74 1.61 -3.09
C GLU A 23 16.13 0.41 -2.22
N LYS A 24 16.99 0.63 -1.22
CA LYS A 24 17.38 -0.42 -0.27
C LYS A 24 16.19 -0.88 0.57
N GLY A 25 15.34 0.05 1.00
CA GLY A 25 14.10 -0.24 1.72
C GLY A 25 13.19 -1.16 0.92
N PHE A 26 12.97 -0.86 -0.36
CA PHE A 26 12.17 -1.70 -1.25
C PHE A 26 12.77 -3.09 -1.45
N SER A 27 14.08 -3.19 -1.63
CA SER A 27 14.76 -4.49 -1.71
C SER A 27 14.58 -5.32 -0.44
N GLN A 28 14.63 -4.70 0.74
CA GLN A 28 14.41 -5.39 2.02
C GLN A 28 12.94 -5.78 2.22
N ALA A 29 11.99 -4.91 1.88
CA ALA A 29 10.57 -5.19 1.93
C ALA A 29 10.20 -6.37 1.02
N ALA A 30 10.73 -6.40 -0.21
CA ALA A 30 10.52 -7.50 -1.16
C ALA A 30 10.96 -8.87 -0.59
N LYS A 31 12.08 -8.92 0.15
CA LYS A 31 12.54 -10.15 0.82
C LYS A 31 11.61 -10.64 1.94
N ARG A 32 10.73 -9.77 2.46
CA ARG A 32 9.77 -10.08 3.52
C ARG A 32 8.37 -10.40 2.98
N SER A 33 8.10 -10.17 1.71
CA SER A 33 6.78 -10.37 1.07
C SER A 33 6.15 -11.75 1.30
N GLY A 34 6.97 -12.80 1.44
CA GLY A 34 6.51 -14.17 1.72
C GLY A 34 6.22 -14.48 3.19
N ARG A 35 6.43 -13.54 4.11
CA ARG A 35 6.12 -13.74 5.54
C ARG A 35 4.62 -13.63 5.79
N GLU A 36 4.13 -14.37 6.76
CA GLU A 36 2.73 -14.28 7.17
C GLU A 36 2.41 -12.91 7.78
N THR A 37 1.18 -12.45 7.55
CA THR A 37 0.65 -11.18 8.08
C THR A 37 -0.62 -11.47 8.84
N ASN A 38 -0.46 -11.98 10.07
CA ASN A 38 -1.57 -12.43 10.92
C ASN A 38 -2.18 -11.29 11.76
N GLU A 39 -1.55 -10.12 11.75
CA GLU A 39 -2.02 -8.89 12.40
C GLU A 39 -2.32 -7.82 11.34
N GLY A 40 -2.95 -6.71 11.74
CA GLY A 40 -3.26 -5.63 10.80
C GLY A 40 -4.41 -4.74 11.21
N ALA A 41 -5.00 -4.07 10.23
CA ALA A 41 -6.13 -3.16 10.41
C ALA A 41 -7.20 -3.41 9.36
N VAL A 42 -8.46 -3.43 9.82
CA VAL A 42 -9.62 -3.33 8.94
C VAL A 42 -10.13 -1.91 9.03
N GLN A 43 -10.09 -1.19 7.92
CA GLN A 43 -10.54 0.20 7.83
C GLN A 43 -11.67 0.33 6.83
N ALA A 44 -12.67 1.14 7.19
CA ALA A 44 -13.80 1.46 6.34
C ALA A 44 -13.81 2.96 6.03
N TYR A 45 -14.17 3.28 4.79
CA TYR A 45 -14.40 4.65 4.34
C TYR A 45 -15.80 4.74 3.76
N ILE A 46 -16.60 5.69 4.27
CA ILE A 46 -17.91 6.03 3.73
C ILE A 46 -17.80 7.42 3.13
N HIS A 47 -18.02 7.53 1.82
CA HIS A 47 -17.93 8.80 1.13
C HIS A 47 -19.08 9.74 1.52
N THR A 48 -18.87 11.04 1.36
CA THR A 48 -19.88 12.05 1.66
C THR A 48 -21.17 11.76 0.87
N GLY A 49 -22.31 11.90 1.55
CA GLY A 49 -23.61 11.52 1.00
C GLY A 49 -23.99 10.04 1.14
N SER A 50 -23.14 9.20 1.73
CA SER A 50 -23.45 7.79 2.08
C SER A 50 -23.90 6.91 0.91
N ARG A 51 -23.42 7.21 -0.31
CA ARG A 51 -23.76 6.46 -1.53
C ARG A 51 -22.70 5.46 -1.96
N VAL A 52 -21.46 5.64 -1.49
CA VAL A 52 -20.32 4.77 -1.80
C VAL A 52 -19.56 4.52 -0.51
N GLY A 53 -19.20 3.26 -0.27
CA GLY A 53 -18.35 2.87 0.84
C GLY A 53 -17.37 1.78 0.42
N ALA A 54 -16.24 1.72 1.10
CA ALA A 54 -15.25 0.67 0.91
C ALA A 54 -14.69 0.22 2.25
N ILE A 55 -14.27 -1.04 2.30
CA ILE A 55 -13.58 -1.65 3.43
C ILE A 55 -12.31 -2.33 2.91
N VAL A 56 -11.23 -2.18 3.66
CA VAL A 56 -9.92 -2.73 3.32
C VAL A 56 -9.34 -3.42 4.54
N GLU A 57 -8.75 -4.59 4.32
CA GLU A 57 -7.89 -5.26 5.29
C GLU A 57 -6.43 -5.08 4.87
N LEU A 58 -5.67 -4.35 5.69
CA LEU A 58 -4.22 -4.17 5.53
C LEU A 58 -3.52 -5.02 6.60
N GLY A 59 -2.75 -6.00 6.16
CA GLY A 59 -2.02 -6.94 7.03
C GLY A 59 -0.59 -6.49 7.32
N CYS A 60 -0.11 -6.78 8.53
CA CYS A 60 1.28 -6.67 8.99
C CYS A 60 1.68 -7.88 9.84
N GLU A 61 2.94 -7.96 10.28
CA GLU A 61 3.44 -9.11 11.07
C GLU A 61 3.04 -8.99 12.55
N THR A 62 3.00 -7.78 13.12
CA THR A 62 2.75 -7.56 14.56
C THR A 62 1.63 -6.57 14.88
N ASP A 63 1.02 -6.73 16.07
CA ASP A 63 -0.01 -5.81 16.57
C ASP A 63 0.55 -4.43 16.95
N PHE A 64 1.85 -4.35 17.25
CA PHE A 64 2.55 -3.09 17.50
C PHE A 64 2.53 -2.20 16.26
N VAL A 65 2.86 -2.72 15.08
CA VAL A 65 2.78 -1.97 13.81
C VAL A 65 1.35 -1.62 13.48
N ALA A 66 0.43 -2.57 13.64
CA ALA A 66 -1.00 -2.38 13.37
C ALA A 66 -1.60 -1.18 14.13
N ARG A 67 -1.12 -0.89 15.34
CA ARG A 67 -1.65 0.20 16.19
C ARG A 67 -0.99 1.56 15.95
N THR A 68 0.01 1.66 15.07
CA THR A 68 0.64 2.94 14.77
C THR A 68 -0.30 3.85 13.96
N GLU A 69 -0.25 5.16 14.22
CA GLU A 69 -1.09 6.13 13.53
C GLU A 69 -0.87 6.11 12.01
N GLU A 70 0.39 5.94 11.59
CA GLU A 70 0.75 5.92 10.18
C GLU A 70 0.20 4.68 9.44
N PHE A 71 0.21 3.51 10.09
CA PHE A 71 -0.37 2.29 9.53
C PHE A 71 -1.89 2.39 9.41
N GLN A 72 -2.55 2.89 10.46
CA GLN A 72 -3.99 3.12 10.48
C GLN A 72 -4.41 4.16 9.41
N ALA A 73 -3.65 5.24 9.28
CA ALA A 73 -3.87 6.26 8.25
C ALA A 73 -3.73 5.68 6.84
N LEU A 74 -2.71 4.86 6.58
CA LEU A 74 -2.54 4.20 5.29
C LEU A 74 -3.72 3.27 4.98
N ALA A 75 -4.14 2.44 5.93
CA ALA A 75 -5.29 1.54 5.73
C ALA A 75 -6.58 2.33 5.41
N HIS A 76 -6.82 3.45 6.10
CA HIS A 76 -7.94 4.36 5.82
C HIS A 76 -7.82 5.00 4.43
N ASP A 77 -6.63 5.44 4.04
CA ASP A 77 -6.40 6.07 2.74
C ASP A 77 -6.53 5.08 1.58
N ILE A 78 -6.16 3.80 1.77
CA ILE A 78 -6.43 2.75 0.80
C ILE A 78 -7.93 2.45 0.74
N ALA A 79 -8.69 2.51 1.84
CA ALA A 79 -10.14 2.41 1.78
C ALA A 79 -10.76 3.56 0.96
N MET A 80 -10.25 4.79 1.13
CA MET A 80 -10.66 5.93 0.30
C MET A 80 -10.26 5.75 -1.18
N GLN A 81 -9.07 5.23 -1.45
CA GLN A 81 -8.61 4.84 -2.80
C GLN A 81 -9.60 3.87 -3.45
N VAL A 82 -9.96 2.79 -2.76
CA VAL A 82 -10.90 1.80 -3.27
C VAL A 82 -12.23 2.45 -3.59
N ALA A 83 -12.79 3.24 -2.66
CA ALA A 83 -14.06 3.94 -2.88
C ALA A 83 -14.05 4.84 -4.13
N ALA A 84 -12.96 5.59 -4.33
CA ALA A 84 -12.82 6.55 -5.42
C ALA A 84 -12.50 5.91 -6.78
N MET A 85 -11.61 4.92 -6.81
CA MET A 85 -11.03 4.37 -8.03
C MET A 85 -11.67 3.06 -8.48
N ALA A 86 -12.55 2.48 -7.67
CA ALA A 86 -13.34 1.29 -7.97
C ALA A 86 -12.54 0.12 -8.63
N PRO A 87 -11.40 -0.31 -8.03
CA PRO A 87 -10.67 -1.46 -8.54
C PRO A 87 -11.55 -2.72 -8.52
N ALA A 88 -11.37 -3.57 -9.52
CA ALA A 88 -12.05 -4.86 -9.63
C ALA A 88 -11.21 -6.03 -9.07
N TYR A 89 -9.89 -5.87 -9.06
CA TYR A 89 -8.93 -6.90 -8.65
C TYR A 89 -7.91 -6.30 -7.69
N LEU A 90 -7.25 -7.15 -6.87
CA LEU A 90 -6.13 -6.70 -6.07
C LEU A 90 -4.91 -6.38 -6.95
N ASP A 91 -4.53 -7.33 -7.80
CA ASP A 91 -3.38 -7.26 -8.68
C ASP A 91 -3.64 -7.98 -10.02
N GLU A 92 -2.61 -8.02 -10.87
CA GLU A 92 -2.68 -8.67 -12.18
C GLU A 92 -2.86 -10.19 -12.13
N SER A 93 -2.52 -10.85 -11.02
CA SER A 93 -2.67 -12.30 -10.87
C SER A 93 -4.14 -12.70 -10.67
N GLU A 94 -4.95 -11.80 -10.10
CA GLU A 94 -6.39 -11.98 -9.92
C GLU A 94 -7.22 -11.47 -11.11
N LYS A 95 -6.59 -10.70 -12.01
CA LYS A 95 -7.26 -10.10 -13.16
C LYS A 95 -7.75 -11.19 -14.12
N LYS A 96 -9.04 -11.17 -14.44
CA LYS A 96 -9.62 -12.13 -15.39
C LYS A 96 -9.09 -11.91 -16.81
N ALA A 97 -8.96 -13.00 -17.54
CA ALA A 97 -8.43 -13.01 -18.90
C ALA A 97 -9.33 -12.30 -19.93
N ASP A 98 -10.64 -12.20 -19.65
CA ASP A 98 -11.65 -11.55 -20.50
C ASP A 98 -11.81 -10.04 -20.22
N ASP A 99 -11.07 -9.50 -19.25
CA ASP A 99 -11.10 -8.08 -18.92
C ASP A 99 -9.95 -7.33 -19.62
N ASP A 100 -10.19 -6.68 -20.74
CA ASP A 100 -9.12 -6.02 -21.52
C ASP A 100 -8.65 -4.66 -20.94
N ARG A 101 -9.23 -4.21 -19.83
CA ARG A 101 -8.88 -2.92 -19.24
C ARG A 101 -7.44 -2.95 -18.69
N PRO A 102 -6.67 -1.84 -18.79
CA PRO A 102 -5.32 -1.77 -18.24
C PRO A 102 -5.30 -2.05 -16.73
N ALA A 103 -4.26 -2.75 -16.26
CA ALA A 103 -4.08 -3.06 -14.83
C ALA A 103 -4.14 -1.80 -13.95
N ALA A 104 -3.56 -0.69 -14.41
CA ALA A 104 -3.60 0.60 -13.71
C ALA A 104 -5.02 1.19 -13.54
N GLN A 105 -6.04 0.64 -14.21
CA GLN A 105 -7.45 1.03 -14.03
C GLN A 105 -8.20 0.05 -13.13
N VAL A 106 -7.93 -1.25 -13.22
CA VAL A 106 -8.75 -2.30 -12.57
C VAL A 106 -8.08 -3.01 -11.41
N CYS A 107 -6.77 -2.97 -11.29
CA CYS A 107 -6.00 -3.63 -10.22
C CYS A 107 -5.58 -2.60 -9.17
N LEU A 108 -6.03 -2.76 -7.93
CA LEU A 108 -5.77 -1.82 -6.83
C LEU A 108 -4.28 -1.49 -6.70
N LEU A 109 -3.41 -2.49 -6.70
CA LEU A 109 -1.97 -2.31 -6.50
C LEU A 109 -1.29 -1.52 -7.64
N ASN A 110 -1.84 -1.59 -8.86
CA ASN A 110 -1.29 -0.90 -10.03
C ASN A 110 -1.85 0.53 -10.21
N GLN A 111 -2.91 0.89 -9.48
CA GLN A 111 -3.51 2.22 -9.60
C GLN A 111 -2.58 3.31 -9.07
N PRO A 112 -2.59 4.52 -9.67
CA PRO A 112 -1.99 5.69 -9.05
C PRO A 112 -2.72 6.00 -7.75
N PHE A 113 -1.96 6.30 -6.70
CA PHE A 113 -2.51 6.59 -5.39
C PHE A 113 -3.13 7.99 -5.36
N ILE A 114 -4.39 8.11 -4.93
CA ILE A 114 -5.15 9.37 -4.98
C ILE A 114 -4.54 10.51 -4.15
N LYS A 115 -3.64 10.21 -3.21
CA LYS A 115 -2.94 11.18 -2.36
C LYS A 115 -1.48 11.42 -2.78
N GLY A 116 -1.02 10.90 -3.92
CA GLY A 116 0.38 11.04 -4.34
C GLY A 116 0.64 10.75 -5.82
N GLY A 117 1.92 10.75 -6.20
CA GLY A 117 2.37 10.42 -7.56
C GLY A 117 2.75 8.94 -7.75
N SER A 118 2.85 8.18 -6.67
CA SER A 118 3.24 6.76 -6.65
C SER A 118 2.03 5.83 -6.82
N SER A 119 2.29 4.56 -7.15
CA SER A 119 1.25 3.52 -7.16
C SER A 119 0.86 3.08 -5.75
N VAL A 120 -0.29 2.43 -5.59
CA VAL A 120 -0.68 1.83 -4.29
C VAL A 120 0.34 0.78 -3.84
N ALA A 121 0.87 -0.04 -4.76
CA ALA A 121 1.92 -1.00 -4.46
C ALA A 121 3.17 -0.34 -3.87
N GLU A 122 3.62 0.77 -4.46
CA GLU A 122 4.77 1.53 -3.97
C GLU A 122 4.52 2.07 -2.56
N VAL A 123 3.35 2.66 -2.29
CA VAL A 123 3.04 3.21 -0.96
C VAL A 123 2.99 2.10 0.10
N VAL A 124 2.45 0.93 -0.24
CA VAL A 124 2.46 -0.25 0.65
C VAL A 124 3.89 -0.76 0.89
N GLN A 125 4.73 -0.79 -0.15
CA GLN A 125 6.15 -1.16 -0.02
C GLN A 125 6.95 -0.14 0.80
N GLU A 126 6.64 1.16 0.69
CA GLU A 126 7.23 2.21 1.52
C GLU A 126 6.89 2.00 3.00
N MET A 127 5.63 1.67 3.30
CA MET A 127 5.23 1.31 4.66
C MET A 127 6.00 0.08 5.16
N ALA A 128 6.06 -1.00 4.38
CA ALA A 128 6.81 -2.20 4.72
C ALA A 128 8.30 -1.92 4.97
N ALA A 129 8.93 -1.09 4.12
CA ALA A 129 10.32 -0.68 4.28
C ALA A 129 10.53 0.12 5.57
N LYS A 130 9.60 1.04 5.88
CA LYS A 130 9.67 1.91 7.06
C LYS A 130 9.50 1.16 8.37
N VAL A 131 8.51 0.26 8.44
CA VAL A 131 8.20 -0.49 9.67
C VAL A 131 9.09 -1.73 9.85
N GLY A 132 9.73 -2.20 8.78
CA GLY A 132 10.61 -3.35 8.83
C GLY A 132 9.90 -4.71 8.81
N GLU A 133 8.60 -4.71 8.54
CA GLU A 133 7.74 -5.90 8.47
C GLU A 133 7.19 -6.09 7.05
N ASN A 134 6.67 -7.27 6.75
CA ASN A 134 5.78 -7.46 5.62
C ASN A 134 4.50 -6.64 5.84
N VAL A 135 4.10 -5.87 4.83
CA VAL A 135 2.81 -5.17 4.80
C VAL A 135 2.17 -5.46 3.46
N ARG A 136 0.90 -5.86 3.47
CA ARG A 136 0.15 -6.14 2.24
C ARG A 136 -1.32 -5.81 2.40
N VAL A 137 -1.96 -5.44 1.29
CA VAL A 137 -3.42 -5.45 1.22
C VAL A 137 -3.87 -6.90 1.10
N VAL A 138 -4.66 -7.37 2.06
CA VAL A 138 -5.14 -8.76 2.11
C VAL A 138 -6.39 -8.91 1.24
N ARG A 139 -7.33 -7.97 1.37
CA ARG A 139 -8.57 -7.92 0.60
C ARG A 139 -9.23 -6.55 0.73
N PHE A 140 -10.16 -6.28 -0.17
CA PHE A 140 -11.03 -5.11 -0.09
C PHE A 140 -12.44 -5.46 -0.57
N SER A 141 -13.39 -4.61 -0.23
CA SER A 141 -14.73 -4.62 -0.80
C SER A 141 -15.22 -3.20 -0.98
N ARG A 142 -16.00 -2.96 -2.04
CA ARG A 142 -16.62 -1.68 -2.35
C ARG A 142 -18.10 -1.90 -2.58
N LEU A 143 -18.91 -0.99 -2.07
CA LEU A 143 -20.34 -0.93 -2.29
C LEU A 143 -20.70 0.47 -2.81
N ALA A 144 -21.54 0.52 -3.83
CA ALA A 144 -22.11 1.75 -4.34
C ALA A 144 -23.61 1.56 -4.57
N LEU A 145 -24.39 2.58 -4.24
CA LEU A 145 -25.83 2.55 -4.40
C LEU A 145 -26.20 2.52 -5.89
N GLY A 146 -26.73 1.39 -6.35
CA GLY A 146 -27.19 1.17 -7.73
C GLY A 146 -26.15 0.52 -8.66
N GLU A 147 -25.03 0.03 -8.11
CA GLU A 147 -24.10 -0.88 -8.81
C GLU A 147 -24.39 -2.35 -8.50
#